data_AF-A0A2R6DS59-F1
#
_entry.id   AF-A0A2R6DS59-F1
#
_cell.length_a   1.000
_cell.length_b   1.000
_cell.length_c   1.000
_cell.angle_alpha   90.00
_cell.angle_beta   90.00
_cell.angle_gamma   90.00
#
_symmetry.space_group_name_H-M   'P 1'
#
loop_
_entity.id
_entity.type
_entity.pdbx_description
1 polymer ?
#
loop_
_entity_poly.entity_id
_entity_poly.type
_entity_poly.pdbx_seq_one_letter_code
_entity_poly.pdbx_strand_id
1 'polypeptide(L)' 'MDLHLLDRGRIHADLNFALDGTAVATHSDRNPDLEYAEFAVWNLLVDHPEATVLWDTGSHPEAGDGHWP' A
#
# COMPACT_ATOMS: atom_id res chain seq x y z
N MET A 1 -5.82 -12.06 24.12
CA MET A 1 -4.97 -11.66 22.99
C MET A 1 -5.91 -11.11 21.97
N ASP A 2 -5.78 -9.82 21.69
CA ASP A 2 -6.66 -9.09 20.79
C ASP A 2 -5.83 -8.53 19.63
N LEU A 3 -6.47 -8.43 18.46
CA LEU A 3 -5.87 -7.96 17.23
C LEU A 3 -6.63 -6.72 16.76
N HIS A 4 -5.92 -5.62 16.55
CA HIS A 4 -6.50 -4.38 16.05
C HIS A 4 -5.87 -4.01 14.71
N LEU A 5 -6.70 -4.01 13.67
CA LEU A 5 -6.30 -3.48 12.37
C LEU A 5 -6.41 -1.95 12.40
N LEU A 6 -5.32 -1.27 12.10
CA LEU A 6 -5.24 0.18 12.06
C LEU A 6 -5.24 0.64 10.61
N ASP A 7 -6.30 1.33 10.17
CA ASP A 7 -6.31 2.00 8.86
C ASP A 7 -5.36 3.20 8.89
N ARG A 8 -4.40 3.26 7.97
CA ARG A 8 -3.39 4.32 7.85
C ARG A 8 -3.54 5.11 6.55
N GLY A 9 -4.68 4.99 5.87
CA GLY A 9 -4.99 5.70 4.64
C GLY A 9 -4.65 4.89 3.40
N ARG A 10 -4.45 5.61 2.29
CA ARG A 10 -4.34 5.05 0.95
C ARG A 10 -3.16 5.67 0.20
N ILE A 11 -2.55 4.89 -0.66
CA ILE A 11 -1.65 5.38 -1.71
C ILE A 11 -2.26 5.07 -3.07
N HIS A 12 -1.87 5.84 -4.08
CA HIS A 12 -2.17 5.51 -5.47
C HIS A 12 -0.88 5.20 -6.21
N ALA A 13 -0.88 4.13 -7.00
CA ALA A 13 0.27 3.71 -7.80
C ALA A 13 -0.17 2.96 -9.07
N ASP A 14 0.73 2.81 -10.02
CA ASP A 14 0.53 1.91 -11.17
C ASP A 14 0.29 0.48 -10.66
N LEU A 15 -0.78 -0.17 -11.14
CA LEU A 15 -1.14 -1.53 -10.75
C LEU A 15 -0.02 -2.54 -11.02
N ASN A 16 0.82 -2.30 -12.04
CA ASN A 16 1.96 -3.15 -12.35
C ASN A 16 2.97 -3.26 -11.20
N PHE A 17 3.03 -2.30 -10.26
CA PHE A 17 3.87 -2.43 -9.07
C PHE A 17 3.40 -3.52 -8.11
N ALA A 18 2.09 -3.75 -8.03
CA ALA A 18 1.49 -4.75 -7.14
C ALA A 18 1.27 -6.09 -7.84
N LEU A 19 0.92 -6.06 -9.12
CA LEU A 19 0.72 -7.23 -9.95
C LEU A 19 1.44 -7.05 -11.28
N ASP A 20 2.59 -7.71 -11.42
CA ASP A 20 3.43 -7.55 -12.59
C ASP A 20 2.73 -8.00 -13.87
N GLY A 21 2.87 -7.20 -14.93
CA GLY A 21 2.37 -7.51 -16.25
C GLY A 21 0.85 -7.39 -16.46
N THR A 22 0.13 -6.63 -15.63
CA THR A 22 -1.29 -6.33 -15.86
C THR A 22 -1.53 -5.53 -17.13
N ALA A 23 -0.59 -4.64 -17.48
CA ALA A 23 -0.57 -3.92 -18.76
C ALA A 23 0.85 -3.97 -19.35
N VAL A 24 1.00 -4.61 -20.50
CA VAL A 24 2.28 -4.79 -21.20
C VAL A 24 2.08 -4.54 -22.69
N ALA A 25 2.92 -3.68 -23.27
CA ALA A 25 2.88 -3.42 -24.70
C ALA A 25 3.13 -4.72 -25.50
N THR A 26 2.28 -4.96 -26.49
CA THR A 26 2.38 -6.09 -27.42
C THR A 26 2.53 -5.59 -28.85
N HIS A 27 2.75 -6.50 -29.80
CA HIS A 27 2.85 -6.11 -31.21
C HIS A 27 1.56 -5.43 -31.73
N SER A 28 0.39 -5.97 -31.35
CA SER A 28 -0.92 -5.47 -31.78
C SER A 28 -1.43 -4.29 -30.96
N ASP A 29 -0.92 -4.09 -29.75
CA ASP A 29 -1.26 -2.96 -28.89
C ASP A 29 0.01 -2.41 -28.23
N ARG A 30 0.54 -1.34 -28.81
CA ARG A 30 1.83 -0.77 -28.43
C ARG A 30 1.75 0.20 -27.26
N ASN A 31 0.55 0.69 -26.92
CA ASN A 31 0.34 1.68 -25.87
C ASN A 31 -0.89 1.29 -25.04
N PRO A 32 -0.86 0.15 -24.33
CA PRO A 32 -1.96 -0.20 -23.44
C PRO A 32 -2.06 0.84 -22.33
N ASP A 33 -3.29 1.16 -21.93
CA ASP A 33 -3.54 2.05 -20.81
C ASP A 33 -3.10 1.39 -19.50
N LEU A 34 -2.46 2.17 -18.64
CA LEU A 34 -2.09 1.76 -17.29
C LEU A 34 -3.26 2.03 -16.34
N GLU A 35 -3.41 1.16 -15.34
CA GLU A 35 -4.35 1.38 -14.24
C GLU A 35 -3.62 2.05 -13.07
N TYR A 36 -4.05 3.25 -12.69
CA TYR A 36 -3.58 3.93 -11.48
C TYR A 36 -4.52 3.59 -10.32
N ALA A 37 -4.14 2.57 -9.54
CA ALA A 37 -4.98 1.92 -8.54
C ALA A 37 -4.74 2.45 -7.13
N GLU A 38 -5.74 2.33 -6.27
CA GLU A 38 -5.67 2.63 -4.84
C GLU A 38 -5.20 1.40 -4.05
N PHE A 39 -4.26 1.60 -3.12
CA PHE A 39 -3.76 0.56 -2.21
C PHE A 39 -3.90 0.97 -0.75
N ALA A 40 -4.24 0.01 0.10
CA ALA A 40 -4.38 0.23 1.54
C ALA A 40 -3.02 0.28 2.25
N VAL A 41 -2.85 1.29 3.11
CA VAL A 41 -1.78 1.33 4.11
C VAL A 41 -2.41 0.99 5.45
N TRP A 42 -1.83 0.04 6.17
CA TRP A 42 -2.37 -0.43 7.44
C TRP A 42 -1.26 -0.88 8.39
N ASN A 43 -1.56 -0.93 9.67
CA ASN A 43 -0.72 -1.57 10.69
C ASN A 43 -1.55 -2.58 11.49
N LEU A 44 -0.88 -3.49 12.16
CA LEU A 44 -1.52 -4.42 13.10
C LEU A 44 -0.97 -4.20 14.50
N LEU A 45 -1.86 -3.88 15.43
CA LEU A 45 -1.56 -3.91 16.86
C LEU A 45 -1.94 -5.28 17.40
N VAL A 46 -0.95 -5.98 17.94
CA VAL A 46 -1.13 -7.24 18.65
C VAL A 46 -1.07 -6.94 20.15
N ASP A 47 -2.22 -7.01 20.81
CA ASP A 47 -2.33 -6.85 22.26
C ASP A 47 -2.25 -8.22 22.94
N HIS A 48 -1.03 -8.66 23.22
CA HIS A 48 -0.75 -9.94 23.87
C HIS A 48 -0.49 -9.73 25.38
N PRO A 49 -0.92 -10.66 26.26
CA PRO A 49 -0.74 -10.50 27.71
C PRO A 49 0.71 -10.26 28.18
N GLU A 50 1.68 -10.71 27.40
CA GLU A 50 3.11 -10.56 27.71
C GLU A 50 3.75 -9.31 27.08
N ALA A 51 3.16 -8.77 26.00
CA ALA A 51 3.69 -7.62 25.27
C ALA A 51 2.66 -7.04 24.30
N THR A 52 2.72 -5.74 24.09
CA THR A 52 2.05 -5.07 22.97
C THR A 52 3.03 -4.96 21.81
N VAL A 53 2.69 -5.52 20.65
CA VAL A 53 3.53 -5.50 19.44
C VAL A 53 2.83 -4.72 18.34
N LEU A 54 3.55 -3.79 17.71
CA LEU A 54 3.10 -3.07 16.53
C LEU A 54 3.83 -3.61 15.29
N TRP A 55 3.06 -4.10 14.31
CA TRP A 55 3.56 -4.48 12.99
C TRP A 55 3.41 -3.29 12.03
N ASP A 56 4.54 -2.85 11.48
CA ASP A 56 4.72 -1.66 10.64
C ASP A 56 4.25 -0.35 11.30
N THR A 57 4.60 0.80 10.70
CA THR A 57 4.24 2.13 11.23
C THR A 57 3.50 3.03 10.24
N GLY A 58 3.32 2.56 9.00
CA GLY A 58 2.76 3.36 7.92
C GLY A 58 3.71 4.48 7.49
N SER A 59 3.17 5.50 6.85
CA SER A 59 3.94 6.66 6.37
C SER A 59 4.07 7.76 7.43
N HIS A 60 5.04 8.66 7.22
CA HIS A 60 5.13 9.90 8.00
C HIS A 60 3.83 10.70 7.87
N PRO A 61 3.34 11.39 8.92
CA PRO A 61 2.11 12.19 8.84
C PRO A 61 2.11 13.26 7.74
N GLU A 62 3.28 13.77 7.38
CA GLU A 62 3.48 14.78 6.31
C GLU A 62 3.85 14.16 4.96
N ALA A 63 3.71 12.84 4.79
CA ALA A 63 4.06 12.14 3.55
C ALA A 63 3.30 12.70 2.32
N GLY A 64 2.05 13.11 2.49
CA GLY A 64 1.24 13.72 1.43
C GLY A 64 1.70 15.12 0.99
N ASP A 65 2.53 15.78 1.81
CA ASP A 65 3.05 17.12 1.54
C ASP A 65 4.44 17.10 0.86
N GLY A 66 4.80 15.95 0.26
CA GLY A 66 6.06 15.78 -0.45
C GLY A 66 7.22 15.31 0.42
N HIS A 67 6.98 14.90 1.66
CA HIS A 67 7.95 14.17 2.48
C HIS A 67 8.12 12.70 2.00
N TRP A 68 7.30 12.27 1.04
CA TRP A 68 7.32 10.96 0.39
C TRP A 68 6.81 11.09 -1.06
N PRO A 69 7.28 10.28 -2.01
CA PRO A 69 8.49 9.45 -1.95
C PRO A 69 9.77 10.27 -2.17
#